data_AF-E7GTG6-F1
#
_entry.id   AF-E7GTG6-F1
#
_cell.length_a   1.000
_cell.length_b   1.000
_cell.length_c   1.000
_cell.angle_alpha   90.00
_cell.angle_beta   90.00
_cell.angle_gamma   90.00
#
_symmetry.space_group_name_H-M   'P 1'
#
loop_
_entity.id
_entity.type
_entity.pdbx_description
1 polymer ?
#
loop_
_entity_poly.entity_id
_entity_poly.type
_entity_poly.pdbx_seq_one_letter_code
_entity_poly.pdbx_strand_id
1 'polypeptide(L)'
;MPTSYLMQCVSKDYPTSFVITDPKGGLIGEVGQLLVRSGYRVKVLNTINFSKSMRYNPFRYIHSEKDILKLVNTLICNTKGEGEKSAEDF
;
A
#
# COMPACT_ATOMS: atom_id res chain seq x y z
N MET A 1 20.68 1.88 2.61
CA MET A 1 19.44 2.11 3.38
C MET A 1 18.31 1.41 2.64
N PRO A 2 17.59 0.44 3.24
CA PRO A 2 16.42 -0.13 2.60
C PRO A 2 15.41 1.00 2.35
N THR A 3 14.75 0.99 1.21
CA THR A 3 13.72 1.95 0.84
C THR A 3 12.50 1.16 0.49
N SER A 4 11.55 1.01 1.41
CA SER A 4 10.33 0.27 1.18
C SER A 4 9.28 1.17 0.55
N TYR A 5 9.05 0.94 -0.74
CA TYR A 5 7.95 1.54 -1.48
C TYR A 5 6.89 0.49 -1.79
N LEU A 6 5.63 0.91 -1.76
CA LEU A 6 4.53 0.18 -2.37
C LEU A 6 4.04 0.98 -3.57
N MET A 7 4.12 0.37 -4.75
CA MET A 7 3.73 1.00 -6.01
C MET A 7 2.42 0.38 -6.49
N GLN A 8 1.41 1.21 -6.67
CA GLN A 8 0.16 0.82 -7.32
C GLN A 8 0.14 1.36 -8.74
N CYS A 9 -0.03 0.48 -9.72
CA CYS A 9 -0.09 0.82 -11.13
C CYS A 9 -1.46 0.43 -11.68
N VAL A 10 -2.26 1.42 -12.06
CA VAL A 10 -3.58 1.18 -12.65
C VAL A 10 -3.57 1.59 -14.10
N SER A 11 -3.87 0.65 -15.00
CA SER A 11 -4.03 0.94 -16.42
C SER A 11 -5.49 1.14 -16.79
N LYS A 12 -5.72 2.02 -17.76
CA LYS A 12 -7.01 2.14 -18.45
C LYS A 12 -7.03 1.30 -19.74
N ASP A 13 -5.87 1.13 -20.36
CA ASP A 13 -5.73 0.57 -21.71
C ASP A 13 -5.24 -0.88 -21.70
N TYR A 14 -4.66 -1.33 -20.59
CA TYR A 14 -4.16 -2.69 -20.38
C TYR A 14 -5.04 -3.42 -19.35
N PRO A 15 -5.28 -4.73 -19.52
CA PRO A 15 -6.25 -5.48 -18.71
C PRO A 15 -5.79 -5.74 -17.26
N THR A 16 -4.54 -5.43 -16.91
CA THR A 16 -3.95 -5.80 -15.62
C THR A 16 -3.45 -4.58 -14.86
N SER A 17 -3.77 -4.53 -13.57
CA SER A 17 -3.21 -3.57 -12.61
C SER A 17 -2.26 -4.28 -11.65
N PHE A 18 -1.27 -3.56 -11.12
CA PHE A 18 -0.22 -4.13 -10.27
C PHE A 18 -0.17 -3.44 -8.90
N VAL A 19 0.17 -4.22 -7.88
CA VAL A 19 0.67 -3.72 -6.60
C VAL A 19 2.03 -4.36 -6.38
N ILE A 20 3.07 -3.53 -6.27
CA ILE A 20 4.46 -3.98 -6.21
C ILE A 20 5.04 -3.51 -4.88
N THR A 21 5.60 -4.44 -4.12
CA THR A 21 6.49 -4.12 -3.01
C THR A 21 7.90 -3.97 -3.57
N ASP A 22 8.52 -2.82 -3.32
CA ASP A 22 9.89 -2.52 -3.71
C ASP A 22 10.69 -2.20 -2.43
N PRO A 23 11.25 -3.22 -1.75
CA PRO A 23 11.98 -3.05 -0.49
C PRO A 23 13.32 -2.34 -0.65
N LYS A 24 13.88 -2.37 -1.87
CA LYS A 24 15.16 -1.73 -2.21
C LYS A 24 14.95 -0.31 -2.74
N GLY A 25 13.79 -0.01 -3.31
CA GLY A 25 13.42 1.32 -3.79
C GLY A 25 13.98 1.70 -5.15
N GLY A 26 14.50 0.74 -5.90
CA GLY A 26 15.08 0.96 -7.22
C GLY A 26 14.02 0.99 -8.34
N LEU A 27 12.94 0.20 -8.20
CA LEU A 27 11.98 -0.02 -9.29
C LEU A 27 11.29 1.28 -9.72
N ILE A 28 10.96 2.17 -8.77
CA ILE A 28 10.36 3.46 -9.13
C ILE A 28 11.30 4.33 -9.98
N GLY A 29 12.61 4.28 -9.72
CA GLY A 29 13.61 5.01 -10.49
C GLY A 29 13.89 4.38 -11.86
N GLU A 30 13.94 3.05 -11.92
CA GLU A 30 14.29 2.29 -13.13
C GLU A 30 13.13 2.20 -14.13
N VAL A 31 11.93 1.87 -13.66
CA VAL A 31 10.79 1.55 -14.56
C VAL A 31 9.57 2.48 -14.36
N GLY A 32 9.59 3.37 -13.37
CA GLY A 32 8.45 4.25 -13.08
C GLY A 32 8.04 5.13 -14.26
N GLN A 33 9.02 5.72 -14.96
CA GLN A 33 8.77 6.54 -16.15
C GLN A 33 8.26 5.72 -17.33
N LEU A 34 8.74 4.49 -17.50
CA LEU A 34 8.24 3.56 -18.52
C LEU A 34 6.75 3.28 -18.29
N LEU A 35 6.36 2.96 -17.05
CA LEU A 35 4.96 2.66 -16.72
C LEU A 35 4.04 3.86 -17.00
N VAL A 36 4.46 5.08 -16.64
CA VAL A 36 3.70 6.30 -16.94
C VAL A 36 3.55 6.51 -18.45
N ARG A 37 4.62 6.32 -19.23
CA ARG A 37 4.59 6.42 -20.70
C ARG A 37 3.70 5.35 -21.34
N SER A 38 3.64 4.17 -20.74
CA SER A 38 2.72 3.09 -21.11
C SER A 38 1.29 3.31 -20.60
N GLY A 39 0.91 4.52 -20.18
CA GLY A 39 -0.46 4.87 -19.81
C GLY A 39 -0.90 4.43 -18.41
N TYR A 40 0.00 3.90 -17.57
CA TYR A 40 -0.36 3.55 -16.19
C TYR A 40 -0.41 4.80 -15.31
N ARG A 41 -1.46 4.88 -14.49
CA ARG A 41 -1.47 5.76 -13.33
C ARG A 41 -0.69 5.10 -12.20
N VAL A 42 0.50 5.61 -11.94
CA VAL A 42 1.39 5.14 -10.87
C VAL A 42 1.14 5.93 -9.59
N LYS A 43 0.95 5.22 -8.46
CA LYS A 43 0.89 5.77 -7.10
C LYS A 43 1.93 5.11 -6.22
N VAL A 44 2.58 5.89 -5.35
CA VAL A 44 3.69 5.41 -4.51
C VAL A 44 3.43 5.74 -3.04
N LEU A 45 3.45 4.70 -2.20
CA LEU A 45 3.47 4.80 -0.75
C LEU A 45 4.90 4.50 -0.27
N ASN A 46 5.62 5.54 0.15
CA ASN A 46 6.89 5.41 0.85
C ASN A 46 6.61 5.25 2.35
N THR A 47 7.03 4.13 2.94
CA THR A 47 6.80 3.82 4.36
C THR A 47 7.96 4.25 5.27
N ILE A 48 9.03 4.82 4.71
CA ILE A 48 10.18 5.34 5.47
C ILE A 48 10.12 6.86 5.51
N ASN A 49 9.99 7.51 4.35
CA ASN A 49 9.89 8.95 4.26
C ASN A 49 8.53 9.37 3.72
N PHE A 50 7.59 9.61 4.63
CA PHE A 50 6.23 10.03 4.30
C PHE A 50 6.13 11.39 3.58
N SER A 51 7.15 12.25 3.68
CA SER A 51 7.18 13.51 2.91
C SER A 51 7.40 13.27 1.41
N LYS A 52 8.04 12.16 1.05
CA LYS A 52 8.25 11.69 -0.34
C LYS A 52 7.24 10.61 -0.75
N SER A 53 6.09 10.59 -0.09
CA SER A 53 5.02 9.62 -0.32
C SER A 53 3.78 10.32 -0.84
N MET A 54 2.98 9.62 -1.66
CA MET A 54 1.64 10.11 -2.03
C MET A 54 0.63 9.96 -0.89
N ARG A 55 1.07 9.35 0.23
CA ARG A 55 0.32 9.11 1.47
C ARG A 55 -0.88 8.20 1.25
N TYR A 56 -1.39 7.65 2.34
CA TYR A 56 -2.56 6.79 2.35
C TYR A 56 -3.40 7.12 3.57
N ASN A 57 -4.70 7.29 3.38
CA ASN A 57 -5.65 7.50 4.46
C ASN A 57 -6.68 6.35 4.44
N PRO A 58 -6.63 5.38 5.37
CA PRO A 58 -7.58 4.27 5.40
C PRO A 58 -9.01 4.74 5.67
N PHE A 59 -9.21 5.85 6.39
CA PHE A 59 -10.54 6.40 6.68
C PHE A 59 -11.27 6.92 5.44
N ARG A 60 -10.54 7.21 4.34
CA ARG A 60 -11.16 7.61 3.07
C ARG A 60 -12.06 6.51 2.47
N TYR A 61 -11.87 5.26 2.88
CA TYR A 61 -12.54 4.09 2.33
C TYR A 61 -13.67 3.55 3.22
N ILE A 62 -14.01 4.25 4.31
CA ILE A 62 -15.16 3.91 5.15
C ILE A 62 -16.40 4.55 4.53
N HIS A 63 -17.30 3.72 3.99
CA HIS A 63 -18.56 4.18 3.40
C HIS A 63 -19.78 3.55 4.09
N SER A 64 -19.55 2.55 4.94
CA SER A 64 -20.57 1.85 5.71
C SER A 64 -19.99 1.31 7.01
N GLU A 65 -20.85 0.95 7.96
CA GLU A 65 -20.46 0.29 9.21
C GLU A 65 -19.66 -1.02 8.96
N LYS A 66 -19.96 -1.73 7.87
CA LYS A 66 -19.23 -2.95 7.49
C LYS A 66 -17.76 -2.68 7.17
N ASP A 67 -17.43 -1.48 6.69
CA ASP A 67 -16.04 -1.13 6.36
C ASP A 67 -15.21 -0.83 7.62
N ILE A 68 -15.87 -0.41 8.70
CA ILE A 68 -15.22 -0.25 10.02
C ILE A 68 -14.70 -1.61 10.50
N LEU A 69 -15.53 -2.66 10.40
CA LEU A 69 -15.14 -4.02 10.77
C LEU A 69 -13.97 -4.53 9.94
N LYS A 70 -13.92 -4.23 8.63
CA LYS A 70 -12.78 -4.59 7.79
C LYS A 70 -11.49 -3.92 8.24
N LEU A 71 -11.55 -2.62 8.53
CA LEU A 71 -10.38 -1.86 8.98
C LEU A 71 -9.85 -2.40 10.32
N VAL A 72 -10.75 -2.57 11.30
CA VAL A 72 -10.41 -3.08 12.64
C VAL A 72 -9.81 -4.48 12.54
N ASN A 73 -10.46 -5.40 11.82
CA ASN A 73 -9.94 -6.76 11.63
C ASN A 73 -8.58 -6.76 10.93
N THR A 74 -8.39 -5.89 9.93
CA THR A 74 -7.10 -5.77 9.24
C THR A 74 -6.00 -5.32 10.20
N LEU A 75 -6.27 -4.36 11.09
CA LEU A 75 -5.29 -3.93 12.09
C LEU A 75 -4.97 -5.06 13.06
N ILE A 76 -6.00 -5.66 13.68
CA ILE A 76 -5.83 -6.72 14.68
C ILE A 76 -5.06 -7.92 14.10
N CYS A 77 -5.42 -8.40 12.91
CA CYS A 77 -4.77 -9.56 12.30
C CYS A 77 -3.31 -9.30 11.91
N ASN A 78 -2.93 -8.05 11.63
CA ASN A 78 -1.56 -7.71 11.21
C ASN A 78 -0.68 -7.20 12.36
N THR A 79 -1.22 -7.04 13.58
CA THR A 79 -0.45 -6.68 14.79
C THR A 79 -0.40 -7.78 15.84
N LYS A 80 -1.21 -8.84 15.70
CA LYS A 80 -1.01 -10.09 16.45
C LYS A 80 0.25 -10.75 15.91
N GLY A 81 1.39 -10.58 16.58
CA GLY A 81 2.65 -11.22 16.20
C GLY A 81 2.48 -12.74 16.11
N GLU A 82 3.22 -13.41 15.22
CA GLU A 82 3.33 -14.87 15.19
C GLU A 82 3.93 -15.36 16.53
N GLY A 83 3.10 -15.53 17.56
CA GLY A 83 3.51 -16.06 18.86
C GLY A 83 3.06 -15.27 20.10
N GLU A 84 2.42 -14.10 19.98
CA GLU A 84 1.86 -13.42 21.16
C GLU A 84 0.45 -13.93 21.47
N LYS A 85 0.34 -14.65 22.59
CA LYS A 85 -0.92 -15.04 23.22
C LYS A 85 -1.83 -13.82 23.30
N SER A 86 -3.03 -13.98 22.78
CA SER A 86 -4.18 -13.13 23.02
C SER A 86 -4.25 -12.71 24.49
N ALA A 87 -3.85 -11.47 24.76
CA ALA A 87 -4.27 -10.71 25.92
C ALA A 87 -5.39 -9.78 25.47
N GLU A 88 -6.43 -9.71 26.28
CA GLU A 88 -7.81 -9.51 25.89
C GLU A 88 -8.23 -8.05 25.65
N ASP A 89 -9.37 -7.96 24.97
CA ASP A 89 -10.44 -6.95 25.02
C ASP A 89 -10.11 -5.48 24.75
N PHE A 90 -10.38 -5.06 23.51
CA PHE A 90 -11.00 -3.78 23.17
C PHE A 90 -11.93 -3.95 21.97
#